data_AF-A0A7S2IB38-F1
#
_entry.id   AF-A0A7S2IB38-F1
#
_cell.length_a   1.000
_cell.length_b   1.000
_cell.length_c   1.000
_cell.angle_alpha   90.00
_cell.angle_beta   90.00
_cell.angle_gamma   90.00
#
_symmetry.space_group_name_H-M   'P 1'
#
loop_
_entity.id
_entity.type
_entity.pdbx_description
1 polymer ?
#
loop_
_entity_poly.entity_id
_entity_poly.type
_entity_poly.pdbx_seq_one_letter_code
_entity_poly.pdbx_strand_id
1 'polypeptide(L)'
;VKVQQLAELEEIIKYKTTDREHTRQAIRQVWANRLQGCQASVDVWQAALQIRSIVIPETEDLGTWLKFASLCRRSARLDLAVKALEKLRGDQAAARDPRLVVAYLKNHYAAGCKRQ
;
A
#
# COMPACT_ATOMS: atom_id res chain seq x y z
N VAL A 1 6.02 -16.23 4.72
CA VAL A 1 6.42 -14.84 4.34
C VAL A 1 7.69 -14.81 3.48
N LYS A 2 8.81 -15.42 3.90
CA LYS A 2 10.07 -15.39 3.11
C LYS A 2 9.93 -15.87 1.65
N VAL A 3 9.23 -16.98 1.40
CA VAL A 3 8.98 -17.49 0.02
C VAL A 3 8.13 -16.53 -0.81
N GLN A 4 7.11 -15.91 -0.20
CA GLN A 4 6.25 -14.92 -0.86
C GLN A 4 7.04 -13.68 -1.29
N GLN A 5 7.96 -13.21 -0.45
CA GLN A 5 8.82 -12.06 -0.77
C GLN A 5 9.78 -12.35 -1.92
N LEU A 6 10.35 -13.56 -1.99
CA LEU A 6 11.19 -13.99 -3.10
C LEU A 6 10.41 -14.03 -4.41
N ALA A 7 9.21 -14.63 -4.39
CA ALA A 7 8.34 -14.66 -5.56
C ALA A 7 7.94 -13.25 -6.04
N GLU A 8 7.66 -12.33 -5.11
CA GLU A 8 7.38 -10.93 -5.49
C GLU A 8 8.61 -10.27 -6.11
N LEU A 9 9.83 -10.49 -5.60
CA LEU A 9 11.05 -9.94 -6.20
C LEU A 9 11.35 -10.49 -7.61
N GLU A 10 11.12 -11.79 -7.85
CA GLU A 10 11.22 -12.37 -9.18
C GLU A 10 10.22 -11.72 -10.16
N GLU A 11 8.99 -11.49 -9.70
CA GLU A 11 7.96 -10.78 -10.48
C GLU A 11 8.31 -9.31 -10.72
N ILE A 12 8.98 -8.63 -9.77
CA ILE A 12 9.51 -7.27 -9.96
C ILE A 12 10.52 -7.22 -11.10
N ILE A 13 11.45 -8.19 -11.15
CA ILE A 13 12.42 -8.28 -12.24
C ILE A 13 11.68 -8.44 -13.57
N LYS A 14 10.75 -9.38 -13.64
CA LYS A 14 9.93 -9.61 -14.85
C LYS A 14 9.12 -8.37 -15.25
N TYR A 15 8.59 -7.64 -14.28
CA TYR A 15 7.83 -6.41 -14.50
C TYR A 15 8.70 -5.30 -15.10
N LYS A 16 9.96 -5.15 -14.63
CA LYS A 16 10.91 -4.17 -15.16
C LYS A 16 11.45 -4.52 -16.54
N THR A 17 11.61 -5.81 -16.85
CA THR A 17 12.25 -6.26 -18.10
C THR A 17 11.28 -6.48 -19.25
N THR A 18 9.97 -6.43 -19.00
CA THR A 18 8.96 -6.64 -20.05
C THR A 18 8.42 -5.33 -20.60
N ASP A 19 8.40 -5.22 -21.92
CA ASP A 19 7.75 -4.09 -22.62
C ASP A 19 6.24 -4.32 -22.83
N ARG A 20 5.74 -5.51 -22.47
CA ARG A 20 4.36 -5.91 -22.74
C ARG A 20 3.43 -5.50 -21.61
N GLU A 21 2.58 -4.51 -21.85
CA GLU A 21 1.64 -4.01 -20.83
C GLU A 21 0.69 -5.10 -20.30
N HIS A 22 0.23 -6.02 -21.15
CA HIS A 22 -0.64 -7.11 -20.70
C HIS A 22 0.05 -8.00 -19.62
N THR A 23 1.37 -8.19 -19.73
CA THR A 23 2.13 -8.98 -18.75
C THR A 23 2.24 -8.21 -17.43
N ARG A 24 2.50 -6.89 -17.49
CA ARG A 24 2.50 -6.01 -16.32
C ARG A 24 1.14 -5.99 -15.60
N GLN A 25 0.06 -5.93 -16.36
CA GLN A 25 -1.31 -6.01 -15.82
C GLN A 25 -1.60 -7.36 -15.15
N ALA A 26 -1.20 -8.47 -15.77
CA ALA A 26 -1.35 -9.80 -15.16
C ALA A 26 -0.59 -9.90 -13.83
N ILE A 27 0.64 -9.37 -13.76
CA ILE A 27 1.43 -9.33 -12.51
C ILE A 27 0.72 -8.48 -11.45
N ARG A 28 0.23 -7.28 -11.79
CA ARG A 28 -0.56 -6.44 -10.87
C ARG A 28 -1.79 -7.17 -10.32
N GLN A 29 -2.50 -7.93 -11.17
CA GLN A 29 -3.66 -8.69 -10.74
C GLN A 29 -3.28 -9.82 -9.75
N VAL A 30 -2.18 -10.53 -10.02
CA VAL A 30 -1.65 -11.54 -9.10
C VAL A 30 -1.31 -10.91 -7.75
N TRP A 31 -0.62 -9.77 -7.74
CA TRP A 31 -0.30 -9.02 -6.52
C TRP A 31 -1.55 -8.60 -5.74
N ALA A 32 -2.60 -8.13 -6.43
CA ALA A 32 -3.85 -7.76 -5.81
C ALA A 32 -4.54 -8.97 -5.15
N ASN A 33 -4.66 -10.08 -5.88
CA ASN A 33 -5.28 -11.31 -5.37
C ASN A 33 -4.53 -11.88 -4.16
N ARG A 34 -3.20 -11.90 -4.21
CA ARG A 34 -2.39 -12.38 -3.08
C ARG A 34 -2.55 -11.51 -1.83
N LEU A 35 -2.64 -10.19 -2.00
CA LEU A 35 -2.82 -9.28 -0.88
C LEU A 35 -4.20 -9.41 -0.23
N GLN A 36 -5.25 -9.69 -1.01
CA GLN A 36 -6.58 -10.02 -0.49
C GLN A 36 -6.61 -11.33 0.29
N GLY A 37 -5.83 -12.34 -0.15
CA GLY A 37 -5.72 -13.63 0.54
C GLY A 37 -4.77 -13.63 1.74
N CYS A 38 -3.93 -12.60 1.91
CA CYS A 38 -3.06 -12.50 3.07
C CYS A 38 -3.86 -12.16 4.33
N GLN A 39 -3.48 -12.76 5.47
CA GLN A 39 -3.96 -12.30 6.78
C GLN A 39 -3.74 -10.78 6.91
N ALA A 40 -4.66 -10.12 7.62
CA ALA A 40 -4.62 -8.68 7.91
C ALA A 40 -3.51 -8.31 8.91
N SER A 41 -2.29 -8.82 8.69
CA SER A 41 -1.09 -8.46 9.43
C SER A 41 -0.43 -7.25 8.79
N VAL A 42 -0.24 -6.21 9.59
CA VAL A 42 0.42 -4.97 9.14
C VAL A 42 1.82 -5.26 8.60
N ASP A 43 2.57 -6.16 9.23
CA ASP A 43 3.96 -6.47 8.84
C ASP A 43 4.02 -7.16 7.46
N VAL A 44 3.07 -8.05 7.17
CA VAL A 44 2.98 -8.73 5.87
C VAL A 44 2.61 -7.74 4.76
N TRP A 45 1.62 -6.88 5.02
CA TRP A 45 1.21 -5.85 4.08
C TRP A 45 2.33 -4.85 3.80
N GLN A 46 3.02 -4.39 4.85
CA GLN A 46 4.13 -3.45 4.72
C GLN A 46 5.25 -4.03 3.85
N ALA A 47 5.66 -5.27 4.14
CA ALA A 47 6.71 -5.93 3.38
C ALA A 47 6.37 -6.10 1.90
N ALA A 48 5.15 -6.55 1.58
CA ALA A 48 4.71 -6.71 0.19
C ALA A 48 4.65 -5.35 -0.55
N LEU A 49 4.06 -4.33 0.07
CA LEU A 49 3.94 -3.01 -0.55
C LEU A 49 5.28 -2.32 -0.76
N GLN A 50 6.25 -2.51 0.13
CA GLN A 50 7.61 -1.99 -0.06
C GLN A 50 8.33 -2.62 -1.24
N ILE A 51 8.11 -3.91 -1.52
CA ILE A 51 8.66 -4.58 -2.69
C ILE A 51 8.01 -4.03 -3.96
N ARG A 52 6.68 -3.91 -3.97
CA ARG A 52 5.90 -3.42 -5.12
C ARG A 52 6.18 -1.96 -5.47
N SER A 53 6.46 -1.11 -4.47
CA SER A 53 6.78 0.31 -4.69
C SER A 53 8.06 0.55 -5.49
N ILE A 54 8.88 -0.48 -5.71
CA ILE A 54 10.09 -0.41 -6.54
C ILE A 54 9.75 -0.17 -8.03
N VAL A 55 8.53 -0.53 -8.47
CA VAL A 55 8.10 -0.44 -9.87
C VAL A 55 6.77 0.25 -10.09
N ILE A 56 5.93 0.35 -9.06
CA ILE A 56 4.66 1.08 -9.11
C ILE A 56 4.71 2.18 -8.05
N PRO A 57 4.73 3.46 -8.46
CA PRO A 57 4.59 4.57 -7.53
C PRO A 57 3.37 4.39 -6.63
N GLU A 58 3.48 4.74 -5.35
CA GLU A 58 2.37 4.56 -4.40
C GLU A 58 1.09 5.28 -4.82
N THR A 59 1.24 6.37 -5.57
CA THR A 59 0.15 7.23 -6.07
C THR A 59 -0.67 6.56 -7.18
N GLU A 60 -0.07 5.64 -7.95
CA GLU A 60 -0.78 4.86 -8.98
C GLU A 60 -1.68 3.78 -8.38
N ASP A 61 -1.38 3.30 -7.17
CA ASP A 61 -2.17 2.30 -6.44
C ASP A 61 -2.75 2.87 -5.13
N LEU A 62 -3.34 4.06 -5.24
CA LEU A 62 -3.92 4.79 -4.11
C LEU A 62 -4.88 3.92 -3.29
N GLY A 63 -5.72 3.11 -3.95
CA GLY A 63 -6.72 2.27 -3.29
C GLY A 63 -6.11 1.24 -2.34
N THR A 64 -5.01 0.59 -2.73
CA THR A 64 -4.33 -0.40 -1.90
C THR A 64 -3.61 0.24 -0.72
N TRP A 65 -2.94 1.37 -0.94
CA TRP A 65 -2.28 2.13 0.13
C TRP A 65 -3.27 2.71 1.15
N LEU A 66 -4.45 3.17 0.71
CA LEU A 66 -5.51 3.61 1.62
C LEU A 66 -6.07 2.46 2.48
N LYS A 67 -6.20 1.25 1.91
CA LYS A 67 -6.56 0.04 2.67
C LYS A 67 -5.49 -0.28 3.70
N PHE A 68 -4.21 -0.21 3.32
CA PHE A 68 -3.09 -0.41 4.24
C PHE A 68 -3.07 0.62 5.38
N ALA A 69 -3.28 1.91 5.10
CA ALA A 69 -3.37 2.94 6.12
C ALA A 69 -4.55 2.67 7.09
N SER A 70 -5.71 2.25 6.57
CA SER A 70 -6.83 1.83 7.41
C SER A 70 -6.52 0.61 8.27
N LEU A 71 -5.78 -0.37 7.72
CA LEU A 71 -5.32 -1.52 8.48
C LEU A 71 -4.41 -1.09 9.64
N CYS A 72 -3.38 -0.29 9.35
CA CYS A 72 -2.47 0.26 10.36
C CYS A 72 -3.22 1.00 11.47
N ARG A 73 -4.20 1.83 11.11
CA ARG A 73 -5.04 2.56 12.06
C ARG A 73 -5.86 1.62 12.95
N ARG A 74 -6.53 0.61 12.36
CA ARG A 74 -7.32 -0.40 13.11
C ARG A 74 -6.45 -1.26 14.02
N SER A 75 -5.21 -1.52 13.63
CA SER A 75 -4.20 -2.21 14.45
C SER A 75 -3.46 -1.30 15.42
N ALA A 76 -3.95 -0.07 15.64
CA ALA A 76 -3.41 0.92 16.57
C ALA A 76 -1.96 1.39 16.26
N ARG A 77 -1.43 1.09 15.07
CA ARG A 77 -0.12 1.54 14.56
C ARG A 77 -0.25 2.85 13.78
N LEU A 78 -0.62 3.91 14.48
CA LEU A 78 -1.00 5.20 13.87
C LEU A 78 0.18 5.87 13.13
N ASP A 79 1.40 5.79 13.64
CA ASP A 79 2.57 6.39 13.00
C ASP A 79 2.82 5.79 11.61
N LEU A 80 2.58 4.48 11.46
CA LEU A 80 2.72 3.80 10.18
C LEU A 80 1.58 4.18 9.23
N ALA A 81 0.37 4.37 9.75
CA ALA A 81 -0.74 4.90 8.96
C ALA A 81 -0.43 6.31 8.43
N VAL A 82 0.13 7.20 9.27
CA VAL A 82 0.56 8.55 8.83
C VAL A 82 1.58 8.45 7.72
N LYS A 83 2.65 7.67 7.91
CA LYS A 83 3.71 7.50 6.89
C LYS A 83 3.15 6.98 5.57
N ALA A 84 2.22 6.02 5.60
CA ALA A 84 1.57 5.51 4.40
C ALA A 84 0.77 6.61 3.67
N LEU A 85 0.05 7.45 4.40
CA LEU A 85 -0.72 8.56 3.83
C LEU A 85 0.20 9.67 3.29
N GLU A 86 1.34 9.92 3.92
CA GLU A 86 2.33 10.92 3.48
C GLU A 86 2.96 10.54 2.14
N LYS A 87 3.25 9.26 1.94
CA LYS A 87 3.71 8.75 0.63
C LYS A 87 2.72 9.07 -0.49
N LEU A 88 1.43 9.02 -0.20
CA LEU A 88 0.37 9.31 -1.18
C LEU A 88 0.19 10.81 -1.44
N ARG A 89 0.58 11.67 -0.49
CA ARG A 89 0.48 13.13 -0.61
C ARG A 89 1.57 13.75 -1.49
N GLY A 90 2.59 12.98 -1.86
CA GLY A 90 3.68 13.46 -2.73
C GLY A 90 3.22 13.88 -4.13
N ASP A 91 2.07 13.39 -4.58
CA ASP A 91 1.44 13.77 -5.85
C ASP A 91 0.25 14.73 -5.60
N GLN A 92 0.25 15.88 -6.28
CA GLN A 92 -0.79 16.89 -6.14
C GLN A 92 -2.18 16.39 -6.57
N ALA A 93 -2.24 15.46 -7.54
CA ALA A 93 -3.50 14.86 -7.96
C ALA A 93 -4.06 13.95 -6.85
N ALA A 94 -3.21 13.08 -6.30
CA ALA A 94 -3.57 12.21 -5.18
C ALA A 94 -3.93 13.00 -3.90
N ALA A 95 -3.24 14.11 -3.64
CA ALA A 95 -3.52 15.00 -2.49
C ALA A 95 -4.93 15.60 -2.51
N ARG A 96 -5.51 15.79 -3.70
CA ARG A 96 -6.88 16.29 -3.89
C ARG A 96 -7.94 15.19 -3.84
N ASP A 97 -7.53 13.91 -3.77
CA ASP A 97 -8.47 12.80 -3.69
C ASP A 97 -9.23 12.86 -2.34
N PRO A 98 -10.57 13.00 -2.34
CA PRO A 98 -11.36 13.09 -1.11
C PRO A 98 -11.15 11.89 -0.17
N ARG A 99 -10.85 10.71 -0.73
CA ARG A 99 -10.60 9.49 0.05
C ARG A 99 -9.32 9.61 0.87
N LEU A 100 -8.28 10.25 0.34
CA LEU A 100 -7.04 10.51 1.06
C LEU A 100 -7.26 11.51 2.19
N VAL A 101 -7.98 12.60 1.92
CA VAL A 101 -8.33 13.61 2.94
C VAL A 101 -9.11 12.99 4.09
N VAL A 102 -10.16 12.21 3.77
CA VAL A 102 -10.96 11.51 4.79
C VAL A 102 -10.10 10.51 5.59
N ALA A 103 -9.17 9.80 4.95
CA ALA A 103 -8.27 8.89 5.65
C ALA A 103 -7.35 9.62 6.63
N TYR A 104 -6.81 10.77 6.25
CA TYR A 104 -6.04 11.65 7.14
C TYR A 104 -6.85 12.09 8.36
N LEU A 105 -8.07 12.61 8.14
CA LEU A 105 -8.94 13.07 9.23
C LEU A 105 -9.28 11.93 10.20
N LYS A 106 -9.61 10.74 9.67
CA LYS A 106 -9.86 9.55 10.50
C LYS A 106 -8.64 9.16 11.33
N ASN A 107 -7.43 9.32 10.79
CA ASN A 107 -6.21 9.00 11.51
C ASN A 107 -5.90 10.03 12.61
N HIS A 108 -6.07 11.33 12.33
CA HIS A 108 -5.93 12.39 13.32
C HIS A 108 -6.92 12.23 14.48
N TYR A 109 -8.19 11.94 14.18
CA TYR A 109 -9.19 11.67 15.21
C TYR A 109 -8.79 10.50 16.11
N ALA A 110 -8.37 9.38 15.51
CA ALA A 110 -7.91 8.20 16.26
C ALA A 110 -6.67 8.49 17.13
N ALA A 111 -5.77 9.38 16.70
CA ALA A 111 -4.62 9.81 17.48
C ALA A 111 -5.02 10.71 18.67
N GLY A 112 -6.04 11.55 18.49
CA GLY A 112 -6.61 12.38 19.56
C GLY A 112 -7.27 11.55 20.66
N CYS A 113 -8.05 10.52 20.30
CA CYS A 113 -8.70 9.64 21.27
C CYS A 113 -7.73 8.79 22.11
N LYS A 114 -6.46 8.63 21.72
CA LYS A 114 -5.45 7.93 22.53
C LYS A 114 -4.80 8.80 23.62
N ARG A 115 -5.00 10.12 23.56
CA ARG A 115 -4.38 11.10 24.50
C ARG A 115 -5.30 11.49 25.66
N GLN A 116 -6.54 11.00 25.66
CA GLN A 116 -7.52 11.12 26.75
C GLN A 116 -7.62 9.77 27.46
#